data_AF-A0A6L9IV53-F1
#
_entry.id   AF-A0A6L9IV53-F1
#
_cell.length_a   1.000
_cell.length_b   1.000
_cell.length_c   1.000
_cell.angle_alpha   90.00
_cell.angle_beta   90.00
_cell.angle_gamma   90.00
#
_symmetry.space_group_name_H-M   'P 1'
#
loop_
_entity.id
_entity.type
_entity.pdbx_description
1 polymer ?
#
loop_
_entity_poly.entity_id
_entity_poly.type
_entity_poly.pdbx_seq_one_letter_code
_entity_poly.pdbx_strand_id
1 'polypeptide(L)'
;MNRRTIFRAYGAVLAALLLFWWPLSHWFFSDWYHDLLGFDSYEDSFSKMIGTLGLLPVAGLVILARHPERYRELFLALLGFMVCLAATYVYLIIELGWPTGEYFNVALIGINLALLLLLYPWRASLLASNLVMATAQRSH
;
A
#
# COMPACT_ATOMS: atom_id res chain seq x y z
N MET A 1 -14.46 -15.01 -13.03
CA MET A 1 -14.61 -14.13 -11.85
C MET A 1 -14.64 -12.68 -12.33
N ASN A 2 -15.57 -11.83 -11.89
CA ASN A 2 -15.60 -10.44 -12.39
C ASN A 2 -14.40 -9.62 -11.85
N ARG A 3 -13.98 -8.56 -12.57
CA ARG A 3 -12.80 -7.74 -12.20
C ARG A 3 -12.87 -7.22 -10.76
N ARG A 4 -14.07 -6.86 -10.29
CA ARG A 4 -14.31 -6.41 -8.92
C ARG A 4 -13.94 -7.49 -7.91
N THR A 5 -14.42 -8.72 -8.07
CA THR A 5 -14.09 -9.83 -7.16
C THR A 5 -12.59 -10.14 -7.18
N ILE A 6 -11.93 -10.04 -8.34
CA ILE A 6 -10.47 -10.19 -8.45
C ILE A 6 -9.75 -9.11 -7.65
N PHE A 7 -10.11 -7.83 -7.82
CA PHE A 7 -9.53 -6.74 -7.05
C PHE A 7 -9.73 -6.91 -5.54
N ARG A 8 -10.93 -7.32 -5.11
CA ARG A 8 -11.23 -7.54 -3.69
C ARG A 8 -10.40 -8.66 -3.09
N ALA A 9 -10.28 -9.80 -3.79
CA ALA A 9 -9.46 -10.91 -3.36
C ALA A 9 -7.98 -10.51 -3.31
N TYR A 10 -7.49 -9.87 -4.38
CA TYR A 10 -6.11 -9.37 -4.45
C TYR A 10 -5.79 -8.37 -3.34
N GLY A 11 -6.63 -7.36 -3.14
CA GLY A 11 -6.46 -6.34 -2.10
C GLY A 11 -6.48 -6.93 -0.69
N ALA A 12 -7.30 -7.94 -0.43
CA ALA A 12 -7.32 -8.65 0.85
C ALA A 12 -6.03 -9.45 1.09
N VAL A 13 -5.57 -10.18 0.08
CA VAL A 13 -4.29 -10.92 0.15
C VAL A 13 -3.12 -9.95 0.33
N LEU A 14 -3.10 -8.85 -0.43
CA LEU A 14 -2.05 -7.84 -0.32
C LEU A 14 -2.06 -7.16 1.05
N ALA A 15 -3.23 -6.86 1.62
CA ALA A 15 -3.33 -6.31 2.98
C ALA A 15 -2.74 -7.27 4.02
N ALA A 16 -3.02 -8.58 3.90
CA ALA A 16 -2.45 -9.59 4.78
C ALA A 16 -0.92 -9.67 4.62
N LEU A 17 -0.43 -9.79 3.38
CA LEU A 17 1.00 -9.82 3.09
C LEU A 17 1.70 -8.57 3.62
N LEU A 18 1.14 -7.38 3.40
CA LEU A 18 1.69 -6.13 3.88
C LEU A 18 1.72 -6.07 5.42
N LEU A 19 0.67 -6.55 6.08
CA LEU A 19 0.61 -6.63 7.55
C LEU A 19 1.76 -7.48 8.11
N PHE A 20 2.05 -8.63 7.51
CA PHE A 20 3.14 -9.49 7.94
C PHE A 20 4.52 -8.94 7.55
N TRP A 21 4.65 -8.46 6.31
CA TRP A 21 5.92 -7.99 5.74
C TRP A 21 6.41 -6.71 6.39
N TRP A 22 5.49 -5.85 6.87
CA TRP A 22 5.85 -4.52 7.36
C TRP A 22 5.49 -4.27 8.83
N PRO A 23 4.22 -4.07 9.27
CA PRO A 23 3.94 -3.84 10.70
C PRO A 23 4.44 -4.94 11.62
N LEU A 24 4.09 -6.21 11.33
CA LEU A 24 4.40 -7.31 12.24
C LEU A 24 5.88 -7.67 12.24
N SER A 25 6.55 -7.60 11.09
CA SER A 25 8.00 -7.79 11.02
C SER A 25 8.73 -6.74 11.87
N HIS A 26 8.36 -5.47 11.79
CA HIS A 26 9.03 -4.40 12.53
C HIS A 26 8.68 -4.39 14.02
N TRP A 27 7.52 -4.91 14.42
CA TRP A 27 7.13 -4.98 15.83
C TRP A 27 7.68 -6.17 16.59
N PHE A 28 7.74 -7.34 15.93
CA PHE A 28 8.01 -8.61 16.60
C PHE A 28 9.27 -9.31 16.09
N PHE A 29 9.74 -8.96 14.90
CA PHE A 29 10.82 -9.65 14.19
C PHE A 29 11.80 -8.66 13.54
N SER A 30 12.07 -7.52 14.21
CA SER A 30 12.89 -6.44 13.66
C SER A 30 14.28 -6.91 13.29
N ASP A 31 14.90 -7.73 14.15
CA ASP A 31 16.25 -8.25 13.94
C ASP A 31 16.31 -9.15 12.69
N TRP A 32 15.34 -10.06 12.55
CA TRP A 32 15.21 -10.90 11.36
C TRP A 32 15.00 -10.08 10.09
N TYR A 33 14.19 -9.02 10.14
CA TYR A 33 13.94 -8.15 9.00
C TYR A 33 15.20 -7.38 8.59
N HIS A 34 15.95 -6.83 9.56
CA HIS A 34 17.19 -6.12 9.31
C HIS A 34 18.27 -7.05 8.76
N ASP A 35 18.43 -8.25 9.34
CA ASP A 35 19.38 -9.27 8.87
C ASP A 35 19.08 -9.70 7.42
N LEU A 36 17.80 -9.89 7.08
CA LEU A 36 17.37 -10.28 5.74
C LEU A 36 17.77 -9.25 4.67
N LEU A 37 17.74 -7.97 5.04
CA LEU A 37 17.92 -6.85 4.12
C LEU A 37 19.33 -6.22 4.23
N GLY A 38 20.14 -6.67 5.18
CA GLY A 38 21.53 -6.24 5.38
C GLY A 38 21.68 -4.91 6.11
N PHE A 39 20.72 -4.55 6.97
CA PHE A 39 20.83 -3.36 7.83
C PHE A 39 21.53 -3.66 9.14
N ASP A 40 22.33 -2.72 9.61
CA ASP A 40 22.66 -2.63 11.04
C ASP A 40 21.36 -2.29 11.81
N SER A 41 21.11 -3.00 12.91
CA SER A 41 19.87 -2.86 13.67
C SER A 41 19.63 -1.40 14.11
N TYR A 42 18.48 -0.81 13.74
CA TYR A 42 18.04 0.47 14.30
C TYR A 42 17.65 0.34 15.77
N GLU A 43 17.50 1.48 16.44
CA GLU A 43 16.85 1.52 17.76
C GLU A 43 15.43 0.90 17.65
N ASP A 44 15.09 0.00 18.58
CA ASP A 44 13.82 -0.73 18.60
C ASP A 44 12.60 0.20 18.57
N SER A 45 12.70 1.36 19.22
CA SER A 45 11.69 2.42 19.22
C SER A 45 11.42 2.96 17.80
N PHE A 46 12.46 3.15 17.00
CA PHE A 46 12.36 3.60 15.61
C PHE A 46 11.75 2.53 14.71
N SER A 47 12.17 1.26 14.86
CA SER A 47 11.58 0.14 14.12
C SER A 47 10.07 0.02 14.40
N LYS A 48 9.65 0.16 15.67
CA LYS A 48 8.24 0.13 16.05
C LYS A 48 7.43 1.29 15.50
N MET A 49 8.01 2.48 15.41
CA MET A 49 7.39 3.62 14.76
C MET A 49 7.13 3.33 13.27
N ILE A 50 8.13 2.78 12.56
CA ILE A 50 7.98 2.37 11.16
C ILE A 50 6.85 1.32 11.01
N GLY A 51 6.84 0.29 11.87
CA GLY A 51 5.79 -0.73 11.85
C GLY A 51 4.40 -0.14 12.08
N THR A 52 4.28 0.84 12.97
CA THR A 52 3.01 1.55 13.24
C THR A 52 2.53 2.33 12.01
N LEU A 53 3.43 3.02 11.31
CA LEU A 53 3.09 3.72 10.07
C LEU A 53 2.58 2.77 8.98
N GLY A 54 3.09 1.54 8.95
CA GLY A 54 2.63 0.48 8.04
C GLY A 54 1.17 0.05 8.23
N LEU A 55 0.53 0.36 9.36
CA LEU A 55 -0.89 0.04 9.57
C LEU A 55 -1.82 0.87 8.68
N LEU A 56 -1.43 2.09 8.33
CA LEU A 56 -2.24 2.98 7.50
C LEU A 56 -2.50 2.39 6.10
N PRO A 57 -1.48 1.97 5.32
CA PRO A 57 -1.72 1.35 4.03
C PRO A 57 -2.44 0.00 4.13
N VAL A 58 -2.23 -0.77 5.21
CA VAL A 58 -2.98 -2.01 5.47
C VAL A 58 -4.48 -1.71 5.63
N ALA A 59 -4.83 -0.74 6.50
CA ALA A 59 -6.22 -0.35 6.72
C ALA A 59 -6.87 0.17 5.43
N GLY A 60 -6.15 0.97 4.65
CA GLY A 60 -6.62 1.47 3.37
C GLY A 60 -6.92 0.34 2.37
N LEU A 61 -6.03 -0.65 2.26
CA LEU A 61 -6.26 -1.84 1.42
C LEU A 61 -7.46 -2.66 1.89
N VAL A 62 -7.65 -2.84 3.20
CA VAL A 62 -8.82 -3.55 3.75
C VAL A 62 -10.13 -2.84 3.41
N ILE A 63 -10.17 -1.50 3.55
CA ILE A 63 -11.34 -0.69 3.19
C ILE A 63 -11.65 -0.83 1.69
N LEU A 64 -10.63 -0.71 0.84
CA LEU A 64 -10.76 -0.84 -0.60
C LEU A 64 -11.17 -2.25 -1.04
N ALA A 65 -10.67 -3.30 -0.38
CA ALA A 65 -11.07 -4.68 -0.67
C ALA A 65 -12.54 -4.96 -0.34
N ARG A 66 -13.15 -4.19 0.57
CA ARG A 66 -14.58 -4.30 0.90
C ARG A 66 -15.46 -3.51 -0.08
N HIS A 67 -15.06 -2.27 -0.40
CA HIS A 67 -15.87 -1.34 -1.20
C HIS A 67 -15.01 -0.54 -2.20
N PRO A 68 -14.45 -1.19 -3.23
CA PRO A 68 -13.46 -0.55 -4.10
C PRO A 68 -14.03 0.63 -4.89
N GLU A 69 -15.30 0.59 -5.27
CA GLU A 69 -15.95 1.64 -6.07
C GLU A 69 -16.31 2.91 -5.28
N ARG A 70 -16.44 2.81 -3.94
CA ARG A 70 -16.88 3.93 -3.10
C ARG A 70 -15.73 4.86 -2.70
N TYR A 71 -14.50 4.36 -2.64
CA TYR A 71 -13.37 5.05 -2.04
C TYR A 71 -12.26 5.35 -3.04
N ARG A 72 -12.61 6.00 -4.16
CA ARG A 72 -11.66 6.36 -5.22
C ARG A 72 -10.48 7.18 -4.71
N GLU A 73 -10.76 8.21 -3.92
CA GLU A 73 -9.71 9.10 -3.42
C GLU A 73 -8.74 8.36 -2.48
N LEU A 74 -9.24 7.41 -1.69
CA LEU A 74 -8.39 6.54 -0.88
C LEU A 74 -7.50 5.65 -1.75
N PHE A 75 -8.03 5.11 -2.85
CA PHE A 75 -7.24 4.35 -3.82
C PHE A 75 -6.14 5.20 -4.46
N LEU A 76 -6.46 6.41 -4.91
CA LEU A 76 -5.49 7.34 -5.48
C LEU A 76 -4.43 7.76 -4.46
N ALA A 77 -4.84 8.03 -3.21
CA ALA A 77 -3.91 8.34 -2.12
C ALA A 77 -2.96 7.17 -1.84
N LEU A 78 -3.44 5.93 -1.86
CA LEU A 78 -2.62 4.74 -1.70
C LEU A 78 -1.63 4.56 -2.86
N LEU A 79 -2.06 4.79 -4.09
CA LEU A 79 -1.14 4.77 -5.24
C LEU A 79 -0.06 5.84 -5.10
N GLY A 80 -0.44 7.07 -4.73
CA GLY A 80 0.51 8.15 -4.46
C GLY A 80 1.50 7.77 -3.36
N PHE A 81 1.00 7.23 -2.25
CA PHE A 81 1.83 6.71 -1.16
C PHE A 81 2.82 5.64 -1.64
N MET A 82 2.39 4.68 -2.47
CA MET A 82 3.27 3.65 -3.02
C MET A 82 4.36 4.23 -3.94
N VAL A 83 4.03 5.21 -4.79
CA VAL A 83 5.03 5.90 -5.62
C VAL A 83 6.05 6.63 -4.75
N CYS A 84 5.58 7.39 -3.76
CA CYS A 84 6.47 8.11 -2.83
C CYS A 84 7.36 7.12 -2.07
N LEU A 85 6.81 6.00 -1.59
CA LEU A 85 7.57 4.99 -0.87
C LEU A 85 8.66 4.35 -1.76
N ALA A 86 8.32 3.98 -3.00
CA ALA A 86 9.31 3.46 -3.95
C ALA A 86 10.42 4.49 -4.24
N ALA A 87 10.05 5.76 -4.45
CA ALA A 87 11.00 6.85 -4.66
C ALA A 87 11.89 7.07 -3.43
N THR A 88 11.34 6.97 -2.22
CA THR A 88 12.11 7.02 -0.97
C THR A 88 13.13 5.90 -0.91
N TYR A 89 12.76 4.65 -1.17
CA TYR A 89 13.74 3.56 -1.21
C TYR A 89 14.85 3.79 -2.23
N VAL A 90 14.49 4.21 -3.46
CA VAL A 90 15.49 4.52 -4.49
C VAL A 90 16.44 5.64 -4.05
N TYR A 91 15.92 6.71 -3.45
CA TYR A 91 16.72 7.80 -2.91
C TYR A 91 17.68 7.31 -1.81
N LEU A 92 17.17 6.52 -0.85
CA LEU A 92 17.97 5.99 0.26
C LEU A 92 19.09 5.07 -0.22
N ILE A 93 18.85 4.26 -1.26
CA ILE A 93 19.86 3.38 -1.85
C ILE A 93 20.94 4.19 -2.58
N ILE A 94 20.54 5.14 -3.43
CA ILE A 94 21.47 5.89 -4.28
C ILE A 94 22.27 6.93 -3.48
N GLU A 95 21.61 7.70 -2.63
CA GLU A 95 22.20 8.88 -1.98
C GLU A 95 22.73 8.58 -0.58
N LEU A 96 22.07 7.67 0.16
CA LEU A 96 22.44 7.34 1.55
C LEU A 96 23.10 5.96 1.70
N GLY A 97 23.36 5.27 0.60
CA GLY A 97 24.08 4.00 0.60
C GLY A 97 23.35 2.86 1.31
N TRP A 98 22.01 2.87 1.32
CA TRP A 98 21.24 1.74 1.84
C TRP A 98 21.56 0.44 1.08
N PRO A 99 21.38 -0.74 1.72
CA PRO A 99 21.67 -2.02 1.09
C PRO A 99 20.99 -2.17 -0.26
N THR A 100 21.72 -2.64 -1.27
CA THR A 100 21.17 -2.81 -2.64
C THR A 100 20.06 -3.87 -2.70
N GLY A 101 19.98 -4.76 -1.70
CA GLY A 101 18.86 -5.68 -1.51
C GLY A 101 17.50 -4.98 -1.43
N GLU A 102 17.46 -3.72 -1.01
CA GLU A 102 16.25 -2.90 -0.93
C GLU A 102 15.58 -2.63 -2.29
N TYR A 103 16.29 -2.81 -3.41
CA TYR A 103 15.65 -2.79 -4.74
C TYR A 103 14.57 -3.87 -4.88
N PHE A 104 14.62 -4.94 -4.06
CA PHE A 104 13.53 -5.92 -3.97
C PHE A 104 12.21 -5.26 -3.50
N ASN A 105 12.26 -4.41 -2.47
CA ASN A 105 11.09 -3.67 -2.00
C ASN A 105 10.58 -2.70 -3.09
N VAL A 106 11.48 -2.01 -3.80
CA VAL A 106 11.12 -1.15 -4.94
C VAL A 106 10.38 -1.94 -6.03
N ALA A 107 10.92 -3.10 -6.43
CA ALA A 107 10.32 -3.96 -7.44
C ALA A 107 8.94 -4.49 -7.01
N LEU A 108 8.81 -4.96 -5.76
CA LEU A 108 7.54 -5.40 -5.21
C LEU A 108 6.50 -4.28 -5.20
N ILE A 109 6.88 -3.06 -4.79
CA ILE A 109 5.97 -1.91 -4.81
C ILE A 109 5.53 -1.61 -6.24
N GLY A 110 6.45 -1.59 -7.21
CA GLY A 110 6.14 -1.33 -8.61
C GLY A 110 5.17 -2.36 -9.22
N ILE A 111 5.41 -3.65 -8.97
CA ILE A 111 4.53 -4.74 -9.43
C ILE A 111 3.14 -4.60 -8.81
N ASN A 112 3.05 -4.38 -7.49
CA ASN A 112 1.78 -4.22 -6.81
C ASN A 112 1.01 -2.97 -7.28
N LEU A 113 1.72 -1.86 -7.54
CA LEU A 113 1.13 -0.64 -8.08
C LEU A 113 0.50 -0.90 -9.46
N ALA A 114 1.23 -1.58 -10.35
CA ALA A 114 0.73 -1.93 -11.69
C ALA A 114 -0.50 -2.85 -11.62
N LEU A 115 -0.46 -3.88 -10.75
CA LEU A 115 -1.58 -4.81 -10.56
C LEU A 115 -2.80 -4.11 -9.97
N LEU A 116 -2.63 -3.24 -8.98
CA LEU A 116 -3.71 -2.45 -8.40
C LEU A 116 -4.36 -1.54 -9.46
N LEU A 117 -3.56 -0.82 -10.26
CA LEU A 117 -4.05 0.02 -11.35
C LEU A 117 -4.84 -0.77 -12.40
N LEU A 118 -4.34 -1.95 -12.79
CA LEU A 118 -4.96 -2.81 -13.79
C LEU A 118 -6.30 -3.39 -13.31
N LEU A 119 -6.34 -3.80 -12.04
CA LEU A 119 -7.49 -4.49 -11.45
C LEU A 119 -8.57 -3.55 -10.92
N TYR A 120 -8.25 -2.29 -10.64
CA TYR A 120 -9.21 -1.36 -10.06
C TYR A 120 -10.46 -1.17 -10.94
N PRO A 121 -11.68 -1.18 -10.37
CA PRO A 121 -12.93 -1.08 -11.13
C PRO A 121 -13.25 0.38 -11.52
N TRP A 122 -12.39 1.00 -12.33
CA TRP A 122 -12.46 2.42 -12.73
C TRP A 122 -13.84 2.90 -13.16
N ARG A 123 -14.49 2.16 -14.08
CA ARG A 123 -15.81 2.54 -14.60
C ARG A 123 -16.87 2.59 -13.51
N ALA A 124 -16.91 1.59 -12.63
CA ALA A 124 -17.89 1.53 -11.54
C ALA A 124 -17.64 2.66 -10.52
N SER A 125 -16.38 2.96 -10.25
CA SER A 125 -16.00 4.03 -9.34
C SER A 125 -16.40 5.42 -9.87
N LEU A 126 -16.18 5.70 -11.16
CA LEU A 126 -16.57 6.97 -11.78
C LEU A 126 -18.10 7.17 -11.78
N LEU A 127 -18.87 6.11 -12.07
CA LEU A 127 -20.32 6.15 -12.01
C LEU A 127 -20.83 6.44 -10.59
N ALA A 128 -20.23 5.81 -9.58
CA ALA A 128 -20.59 6.04 -8.19
C ALA A 128 -20.34 7.49 -7.75
N SER A 129 -19.20 8.08 -8.13
CA SER A 129 -18.88 9.50 -7.85
C SER A 129 -19.89 10.45 -8.50
N ASN A 130 -20.25 10.21 -9.76
CA ASN A 130 -21.20 11.07 -10.48
C ASN A 130 -22.61 11.03 -9.88
N LEU A 131 -23.05 9.86 -9.42
CA LEU A 131 -24.36 9.72 -8.77
C LEU A 131 -24.43 10.52 -7.47
N VAL A 132 -23.37 10.47 -6.64
CA VAL A 132 -23.29 11.25 -5.40
C VAL A 132 -23.37 12.75 -5.69
N MET A 133 -22.64 13.24 -6.69
CA MET A 133 -22.71 14.65 -7.11
C MET A 133 -24.10 15.04 -7.60
N ALA A 134 -24.73 14.22 -8.42
CA ALA A 134 -26.08 14.47 -8.94
C ALA A 134 -27.14 14.52 -7.82
N THR A 135 -27.00 13.69 -6.78
CA THR A 135 -27.90 13.74 -5.61
C THR A 135 -27.70 14.98 -4.76
N ALA A 136 -26.45 15.42 -4.55
CA ALA A 136 -26.15 16.61 -3.77
C ALA A 136 -26.69 17.89 -4.45
N GLN A 137 -26.69 17.95 -5.77
CA GLN A 137 -27.25 19.08 -6.53
C GLN A 137 -28.78 19.17 -6.48
N ARG A 138 -29.49 18.07 -6.20
CA ARG A 138 -30.96 18.06 -6.11
C ARG A 138 -31.50 18.44 -4.72
N SER A 139 -30.63 18.47 -3.71
CA SER A 139 -30.99 18.82 -2.33
C SER A 139 -30.78 20.31 -2.00
N HIS A 140 -30.34 21.11 -2.96
CA HIS A 140 -30.16 22.56 -2.88
C HIS A 140 -31.13 23.25 -3.84
#